data_AF-A0A4Y7K571-F1
#
_entry.id   AF-A0A4Y7K571-F1
#
_cell.length_a   1.000
_cell.length_b   1.000
_cell.length_c   1.000
_cell.angle_alpha   90.00
_cell.angle_beta   90.00
_cell.angle_gamma   90.00
#
_symmetry.space_group_name_H-M   'P 1'
#
loop_
_entity.id
_entity.type
_entity.pdbx_description
1 polymer ?
#
loop_
_entity_poly.entity_id
_entity_poly.type
_entity_poly.pdbx_seq_one_letter_code
_entity_poly.pdbx_strand_id
1 'polypeptide(L)'
;MQASGCCCLLILSLLLFSSSTFALSDAEALFISRRQLLTLPENGDLPDDYEFQVELNLTFPSSRLRRAYIALQALKKAIFSDPFNTTANWEGPDVCSYNGVFCAPALDDPSLNVVAGLDVNGADLAGFLPVELGLLTDLALFHINSNRFCGIIPKSFSRLTLLYELDVSNNRFVGPFPKVVMSIPELKYLDLRYNDFEGCVPDELFNKELDALFLNNNRFEDSVAAFQRV
;
A
#
# COMPACT_ATOMS: atom_id res chain seq x y z
N MET A 1 4.26 61.78 47.84
CA MET A 1 3.51 60.70 48.48
C MET A 1 3.44 59.54 47.51
N GLN A 2 3.92 58.38 47.96
CA GLN A 2 3.71 57.00 47.51
C GLN A 2 4.17 56.56 46.11
N ALA A 3 5.11 55.62 46.17
CA ALA A 3 5.54 54.67 45.15
C ALA A 3 4.51 53.56 44.94
N SER A 4 4.60 52.84 43.81
CA SER A 4 4.62 51.37 43.78
C SER A 4 4.90 50.85 42.36
N GLY A 5 5.87 49.95 42.24
CA GLY A 5 6.17 49.22 41.00
C GLY A 5 5.45 47.87 40.90
N CYS A 6 5.41 47.30 39.70
CA CYS A 6 5.28 45.86 39.46
C CYS A 6 5.62 45.61 37.98
N CYS A 7 6.77 45.03 37.67
CA CYS A 7 7.07 43.59 37.62
C CYS A 7 6.56 42.92 36.34
N CYS A 8 7.53 42.31 35.66
CA CYS A 8 7.48 41.49 34.45
C CYS A 8 6.21 40.68 34.23
N LEU A 9 5.79 40.56 32.98
CA LEU A 9 5.40 39.28 32.38
C LEU A 9 5.49 39.36 30.86
N LEU A 10 6.57 38.76 30.34
CA LEU A 10 6.66 38.23 28.99
C LEU A 10 5.49 37.27 28.78
N ILE A 11 4.50 37.65 27.99
CA ILE A 11 3.57 36.69 27.40
C ILE A 11 4.17 36.31 26.05
N LEU A 12 5.04 35.30 26.09
CA LEU A 12 5.41 34.49 24.94
C LEU A 12 4.11 33.86 24.45
N SER A 13 3.49 34.41 23.40
CA SER A 13 2.37 33.76 22.74
C SER A 13 2.92 32.49 22.09
N LEU A 14 2.81 31.38 22.81
CA LEU A 14 2.99 30.02 22.32
C LEU A 14 2.25 29.89 20.99
N LEU A 15 3.04 29.79 19.92
CA LEU A 15 2.59 29.27 18.64
C LEU A 15 2.11 27.84 18.89
N LEU A 16 0.82 27.69 19.16
CA LEU A 16 0.10 26.46 18.89
C LEU A 16 0.11 26.32 17.36
N PHE A 17 1.22 25.82 16.81
CA PHE A 17 1.17 25.15 15.52
C PHE A 17 0.32 23.91 15.75
N SER A 18 -1.00 24.05 15.56
CA SER A 18 -1.79 22.92 15.12
C SER A 18 -1.15 22.47 13.83
N SER A 19 -0.45 21.34 13.85
CA SER A 19 -0.05 20.60 12.66
C SER A 19 -1.34 20.11 12.00
N SER A 20 -2.03 21.02 11.33
CA SER A 20 -3.12 20.72 10.42
C SER A 20 -2.48 19.97 9.26
N THR A 21 -2.53 18.65 9.29
CA THR A 21 -2.30 17.85 8.10
C THR A 21 -3.42 18.22 7.14
N PHE A 22 -3.13 19.10 6.17
CA PHE A 22 -4.10 19.42 5.14
C PHE A 22 -4.42 18.13 4.39
N ALA A 23 -5.69 17.71 4.47
CA ALA A 23 -6.21 16.68 3.57
C ALA A 23 -6.01 17.19 2.14
N LEU A 24 -5.64 16.29 1.23
CA LEU A 24 -5.46 16.63 -0.18
C LEU A 24 -6.78 17.18 -0.74
N SER A 25 -6.71 18.21 -1.58
CA SER A 25 -7.90 18.64 -2.32
C SER A 25 -8.32 17.59 -3.36
N ASP A 26 -9.59 17.54 -3.73
CA ASP A 26 -10.09 16.62 -4.76
C ASP A 26 -9.36 16.77 -6.10
N ALA A 27 -8.92 17.99 -6.42
CA ALA A 27 -8.13 18.27 -7.63
C ALA A 27 -6.71 17.68 -7.55
N GLU A 28 -6.07 17.74 -6.38
CA GLU A 28 -4.76 17.11 -6.15
C GLU A 28 -4.89 15.58 -6.12
N ALA A 29 -5.96 15.05 -5.51
CA ALA A 29 -6.23 13.61 -5.48
C ALA A 29 -6.42 13.10 -6.91
N LEU A 30 -7.27 13.77 -7.70
CA LEU A 30 -7.49 13.47 -9.12
C LEU A 30 -6.21 13.57 -9.94
N PHE A 31 -5.35 14.56 -9.68
CA PHE A 31 -4.08 14.71 -10.38
C PHE A 31 -3.10 13.56 -10.06
N ILE A 32 -3.06 13.10 -8.80
CA ILE A 32 -2.25 11.95 -8.41
C ILE A 32 -2.81 10.65 -9.01
N SER A 33 -4.13 10.43 -8.94
CA SER A 33 -4.79 9.30 -9.62
C SER A 33 -4.50 9.31 -11.12
N ARG A 34 -4.51 10.49 -11.76
CA ARG A 34 -4.18 10.65 -13.18
C ARG A 34 -2.71 10.40 -13.47
N ARG A 35 -1.79 10.78 -12.56
CA ARG A 35 -0.36 10.42 -12.68
C ARG A 35 -0.14 8.91 -12.58
N GLN A 36 -0.86 8.22 -11.70
CA GLN A 36 -0.81 6.76 -11.63
C GLN A 36 -1.32 6.14 -12.94
N LEU A 37 -2.39 6.66 -13.53
CA LEU A 37 -2.87 6.26 -14.86
C LEU A 37 -1.84 6.49 -15.98
N LEU A 38 -1.04 7.56 -15.91
CA LEU A 38 0.02 7.83 -16.88
C LEU A 38 1.25 6.91 -16.74
N THR A 39 1.42 6.27 -15.58
CA THR A 39 2.48 5.27 -15.34
C THR A 39 2.06 3.83 -15.67
N LEU A 40 0.77 3.60 -15.89
CA LEU A 40 0.25 2.30 -16.33
C LEU A 40 0.37 2.22 -17.86
N PRO A 41 0.94 1.15 -18.45
CA PRO A 41 0.77 0.92 -19.89
C PRO A 41 -0.73 0.85 -20.20
N GLU A 42 -1.12 1.19 -21.43
CA GLU A 42 -2.53 1.45 -21.83
C GLU A 42 -3.51 0.31 -21.47
N ASN A 43 -3.00 -0.91 -21.25
CA ASN A 43 -3.77 -2.10 -20.83
C ASN A 43 -3.64 -2.47 -19.34
N GLY A 44 -2.70 -1.86 -18.60
CA GLY A 44 -2.45 -2.13 -17.18
C GLY A 44 -1.74 -3.45 -16.88
N ASP A 45 -1.32 -4.19 -17.92
CA ASP A 45 -0.62 -5.47 -17.79
C ASP A 45 0.89 -5.28 -17.76
N LEU A 46 1.58 -6.04 -16.89
CA LEU A 46 3.03 -6.19 -16.92
C LEU A 46 3.39 -7.23 -17.99
N PRO A 47 4.22 -6.91 -19.00
CA PRO A 47 4.75 -7.91 -19.94
C PRO A 47 5.45 -9.06 -19.20
N ASP A 48 5.35 -10.28 -19.74
CA ASP A 48 6.02 -11.46 -19.18
C ASP A 48 7.55 -11.31 -19.15
N ASP A 49 8.09 -10.50 -20.07
CA ASP A 49 9.49 -10.16 -20.25
C ASP A 49 9.86 -8.77 -19.74
N TYR A 50 9.06 -8.18 -18.83
CA TYR A 50 9.34 -6.86 -18.26
C TYR A 50 10.65 -6.86 -17.46
N GLU A 51 11.75 -6.55 -18.15
CA GLU A 51 13.01 -6.15 -17.55
C GLU A 51 13.04 -4.63 -17.51
N PHE A 52 12.81 -4.06 -16.32
CA PHE A 52 13.23 -2.68 -16.08
C PHE A 52 14.74 -2.63 -16.41
N GLN A 53 15.16 -1.67 -17.24
CA GLN A 53 16.58 -1.40 -17.51
C GLN A 53 17.23 -0.84 -16.26
N VAL A 54 17.41 -1.73 -15.29
CA VAL A 54 18.20 -1.53 -14.11
C VAL A 54 19.60 -1.97 -14.53
N GLU A 55 20.40 -1.04 -15.05
CA GLU A 55 21.85 -1.23 -15.14
C GLU A 55 22.38 -1.39 -13.70
N LEU A 56 22.39 -2.62 -13.19
CA LEU A 56 22.97 -2.90 -11.90
C LEU A 56 23.96 -4.04 -12.04
N ASN A 57 25.23 -3.70 -11.84
CA ASN A 57 26.30 -4.61 -11.46
C ASN A 57 26.04 -5.16 -10.04
N LEU A 58 24.82 -5.64 -9.76
CA LEU A 58 24.42 -6.26 -8.51
C LEU A 58 24.14 -7.74 -8.75
N THR A 59 24.65 -8.57 -7.85
CA THR A 59 24.41 -10.01 -7.86
C THR A 59 23.35 -10.33 -6.80
N PHE A 60 22.34 -11.09 -7.19
CA PHE A 60 21.27 -11.55 -6.30
C PHE A 60 21.38 -13.05 -6.06
N PRO A 61 21.01 -13.56 -4.86
CA PRO A 61 21.02 -14.99 -4.59
C PRO A 61 20.05 -15.80 -5.47
N SER A 62 18.96 -15.18 -5.92
CA SER A 62 17.97 -15.81 -6.79
C SER A 62 17.30 -14.80 -7.71
N SER A 63 16.71 -15.27 -8.82
CA SER A 63 15.88 -14.45 -9.69
C SER A 63 14.63 -13.93 -8.98
N ARG A 64 14.13 -14.63 -7.96
CA ARG A 64 13.00 -14.20 -7.12
C ARG A 64 13.36 -12.95 -6.29
N LEU A 65 14.53 -12.95 -5.66
CA LEU A 65 15.03 -11.76 -4.94
C LEU A 65 15.37 -10.61 -5.89
N ARG A 66 15.88 -10.89 -7.10
CA ARG A 66 16.05 -9.86 -8.14
C ARG A 66 14.72 -9.21 -8.52
N ARG A 67 13.66 -9.99 -8.74
CA ARG A 67 12.31 -9.48 -9.04
C ARG A 67 11.74 -8.68 -7.86
N ALA A 68 11.94 -9.16 -6.63
CA ALA A 68 11.51 -8.44 -5.44
C ALA A 68 12.23 -7.09 -5.28
N TYR A 69 13.53 -7.04 -5.56
CA TYR A 69 14.28 -5.79 -5.60
C TYR A 69 13.66 -4.80 -6.59
N ILE A 70 13.37 -5.22 -7.83
CA ILE A 70 12.74 -4.36 -8.85
C ILE A 70 11.40 -3.81 -8.33
N ALA A 71 10.55 -4.66 -7.77
CA ALA A 71 9.27 -4.27 -7.21
C ALA A 71 9.39 -3.25 -6.07
N LEU A 72 10.30 -3.50 -5.12
CA LEU A 72 10.48 -2.65 -3.95
C LEU A 72 11.15 -1.32 -4.30
N GLN A 73 12.06 -1.29 -5.27
CA GLN A 73 12.62 -0.03 -5.78
C GLN A 73 11.56 0.79 -6.55
N ALA A 74 10.69 0.14 -7.31
CA ALA A 74 9.55 0.81 -7.93
C ALA A 74 8.60 1.40 -6.86
N LEU A 75 8.31 0.65 -5.79
CA LEU A 75 7.53 1.15 -4.65
C LEU A 75 8.24 2.31 -3.94
N LYS A 76 9.54 2.20 -3.65
CA LYS A 76 10.35 3.29 -3.06
C LYS A 76 10.25 4.56 -3.90
N LYS A 77 10.31 4.44 -5.22
CA LYS A 77 10.17 5.56 -6.16
C LYS A 77 8.74 6.13 -6.20
N ALA A 78 7.72 5.31 -5.98
CA ALA A 78 6.32 5.72 -5.90
C ALA A 78 5.96 6.38 -4.56
N ILE A 79 6.76 6.18 -3.51
CA ILE A 79 6.65 6.86 -2.22
C ILE A 79 7.27 8.26 -2.35
N PHE A 80 6.45 9.28 -2.14
CA PHE A 80 6.86 10.69 -2.21
C PHE A 80 6.96 11.36 -0.83
N SER A 81 6.55 10.69 0.24
CA SER A 81 6.75 11.14 1.63
C SER A 81 7.01 9.95 2.55
N ASP A 82 8.12 10.00 3.29
CA ASP A 82 8.53 8.98 4.27
C ASP A 82 9.04 9.68 5.54
N PRO A 83 8.15 10.11 6.44
CA PRO A 83 8.52 10.96 7.58
C PRO A 83 9.37 10.25 8.64
N PHE A 84 9.30 8.92 8.70
CA PHE A 84 10.06 8.10 9.65
C PHE A 84 11.29 7.45 9.05
N ASN A 85 11.63 7.77 7.79
CA ASN A 85 12.73 7.15 7.05
C ASN A 85 12.62 5.61 7.03
N THR A 86 11.40 5.09 6.95
CA THR A 86 11.11 3.65 6.96
C THR A 86 11.82 2.96 5.80
N THR A 87 11.81 3.57 4.62
CA THR A 87 12.40 3.01 3.39
C THR A 87 13.89 3.37 3.22
N ALA A 88 14.52 3.99 4.21
CA ALA A 88 15.90 4.46 4.07
C ALA A 88 16.90 3.33 3.78
N ASN A 89 16.70 2.14 4.37
CA ASN A 89 17.57 0.98 4.13
C ASN A 89 17.16 0.14 2.91
N TRP A 90 16.21 0.59 2.10
CA TRP A 90 15.82 -0.11 0.87
C TRP A 90 16.84 0.17 -0.24
N GLU A 91 18.08 -0.28 -0.06
CA GLU A 91 19.21 -0.09 -0.97
C GLU A 91 20.09 -1.33 -1.06
N GLY A 92 20.68 -1.57 -2.24
CA GLY A 92 21.54 -2.73 -2.47
C GLY A 92 20.79 -4.05 -2.62
N PRO A 93 21.50 -5.16 -2.86
CA PRO A 93 20.88 -6.44 -3.27
C PRO A 93 20.29 -7.26 -2.12
N ASP A 94 20.58 -6.90 -0.86
CA ASP A 94 20.11 -7.64 0.32
C ASP A 94 18.68 -7.24 0.70
N VAL A 95 17.72 -7.63 -0.14
CA VAL A 95 16.29 -7.28 -0.01
C VAL A 95 15.70 -7.74 1.34
N CYS A 96 16.19 -8.85 1.89
CA CYS A 96 15.69 -9.38 3.16
C CYS A 96 16.10 -8.54 4.38
N SER A 97 17.06 -7.61 4.21
CA SER A 97 17.46 -6.66 5.25
C SER A 97 16.61 -5.39 5.29
N TYR A 98 15.73 -5.20 4.30
CA TYR A 98 14.92 -3.98 4.16
C TYR A 98 13.89 -3.89 5.29
N ASN A 99 13.69 -2.68 5.81
CA ASN A 99 12.69 -2.45 6.85
C ASN A 99 11.30 -2.86 6.34
N GLY A 100 10.59 -3.63 7.15
CA GLY A 100 9.25 -4.12 6.82
C GLY A 100 9.22 -5.26 5.81
N VAL A 101 10.35 -5.70 5.26
CA VAL A 101 10.40 -6.85 4.35
C VAL A 101 10.75 -8.11 5.14
N PHE A 102 9.94 -9.15 4.97
CA PHE A 102 10.11 -10.43 5.65
C PHE A 102 10.37 -11.52 4.61
N CYS A 103 11.51 -12.19 4.74
CA CYS A 103 11.85 -13.34 3.91
C CYS A 103 11.59 -14.65 4.64
N ALA A 104 11.23 -15.68 3.86
CA ALA A 104 11.08 -17.05 4.33
C ALA A 104 11.58 -18.04 3.27
N PRO A 105 11.84 -19.31 3.64
CA PRO A 105 12.05 -20.37 2.66
C PRO A 105 10.86 -20.48 1.71
N ALA A 106 11.12 -20.65 0.41
CA ALA A 106 10.06 -20.82 -0.57
C ALA A 106 9.29 -22.13 -0.34
N LEU A 107 7.98 -22.09 -0.61
CA LEU A 107 7.10 -23.26 -0.41
C LEU A 107 7.42 -24.41 -1.37
N ASP A 108 7.90 -24.09 -2.58
CA ASP A 108 8.23 -25.07 -3.62
C ASP A 108 9.70 -25.51 -3.61
N ASP A 109 10.59 -24.70 -3.03
CA ASP A 109 12.01 -25.03 -2.84
C ASP A 109 12.54 -24.40 -1.53
N PRO A 110 12.61 -25.18 -0.43
CA PRO A 110 13.09 -24.68 0.87
C PRO A 110 14.55 -24.24 0.89
N SER A 111 15.34 -24.50 -0.16
CA SER A 111 16.71 -24.01 -0.28
C SER A 111 16.79 -22.55 -0.74
N LEU A 112 15.69 -22.00 -1.27
CA LEU A 112 15.59 -20.62 -1.72
C LEU A 112 14.90 -19.75 -0.66
N ASN A 113 15.46 -18.58 -0.39
CA ASN A 113 14.77 -17.52 0.35
C ASN A 113 14.03 -16.59 -0.62
N VAL A 114 12.80 -16.24 -0.25
CA VAL A 114 11.90 -15.37 -1.02
C VAL A 114 11.28 -14.33 -0.10
N VAL A 115 10.82 -13.20 -0.66
CA VAL A 115 10.04 -12.21 0.08
C VAL A 115 8.62 -12.76 0.28
N ALA A 116 8.31 -13.11 1.52
CA ALA A 116 7.04 -13.70 1.93
C ALA A 116 6.09 -12.68 2.58
N GLY A 117 6.61 -11.57 3.10
CA GLY A 117 5.79 -10.53 3.71
C GLY A 117 6.34 -9.12 3.48
N LEU A 118 5.42 -8.17 3.37
CA LEU A 118 5.69 -6.74 3.48
C LEU A 118 4.78 -6.18 4.57
N ASP A 119 5.35 -5.67 5.64
CA ASP A 119 4.65 -4.97 6.72
C ASP A 119 5.33 -3.62 7.00
N VAL A 120 4.65 -2.55 6.57
CA VAL A 120 5.04 -1.16 6.83
C VAL A 120 3.88 -0.42 7.51
N ASN A 121 3.18 -1.11 8.40
CA ASN A 121 2.07 -0.58 9.17
C ASN A 121 2.48 0.66 9.99
N GLY A 122 1.63 1.70 9.98
CA GLY A 122 1.80 2.90 10.79
C GLY A 122 3.02 3.77 10.44
N ALA A 123 3.57 3.61 9.24
CA ALA A 123 4.78 4.31 8.78
C ALA A 123 4.51 5.72 8.21
N ASP A 124 3.25 6.15 8.15
CA ASP A 124 2.81 7.43 7.57
C ASP A 124 3.39 7.71 6.17
N LEU A 125 3.62 6.66 5.39
CA LEU A 125 4.15 6.72 4.02
C LEU A 125 3.09 7.30 3.09
N ALA A 126 3.43 8.30 2.28
CA ALA A 126 2.57 8.78 1.21
C ALA A 126 3.13 8.39 -0.15
N GLY A 127 2.27 7.78 -0.97
CA GLY A 127 2.66 7.19 -2.24
C GLY A 127 1.46 6.64 -3.00
N PHE A 128 1.75 5.82 -4.01
CA PHE A 128 0.76 4.97 -4.67
C PHE A 128 1.37 3.57 -4.87
N LEU A 129 0.52 2.58 -5.18
CA LEU A 129 0.98 1.22 -5.47
C LEU A 129 1.36 1.11 -6.96
N PRO A 130 2.63 0.85 -7.31
CA PRO A 130 3.05 0.65 -8.69
C PRO A 130 2.72 -0.78 -9.17
N VAL A 131 2.61 -0.99 -10.48
CA VAL A 131 2.26 -2.31 -11.04
C VAL A 131 3.31 -3.38 -10.76
N GLU A 132 4.57 -2.98 -10.67
CA GLU A 132 5.73 -3.83 -10.43
C GLU A 132 5.64 -4.62 -9.12
N LEU A 133 4.79 -4.22 -8.17
CA LEU A 133 4.48 -5.02 -6.98
C LEU A 133 3.93 -6.42 -7.34
N GLY A 134 3.31 -6.60 -8.52
CA GLY A 134 2.90 -7.91 -9.03
C GLY A 134 4.06 -8.87 -9.33
N LEU A 135 5.32 -8.41 -9.25
CA LEU A 135 6.50 -9.27 -9.34
C LEU A 135 6.79 -10.05 -8.05
N LEU A 136 6.19 -9.65 -6.91
CA LEU A 136 6.33 -10.30 -5.60
C LEU A 136 5.49 -11.59 -5.51
N THR A 137 5.66 -12.51 -6.46
CA THR A 137 4.80 -13.70 -6.63
C THR A 137 4.79 -14.67 -5.45
N ASP A 138 5.79 -14.58 -4.56
CA ASP A 138 5.95 -15.40 -3.37
C ASP A 138 5.36 -14.76 -2.10
N LEU A 139 4.76 -13.57 -2.23
CA LEU A 139 4.22 -12.80 -1.11
C LEU A 139 2.96 -13.45 -0.55
N ALA A 140 2.94 -13.67 0.76
CA ALA A 140 1.81 -14.16 1.54
C ALA A 140 1.12 -13.06 2.37
N LEU A 141 1.87 -12.07 2.82
CA LEU A 141 1.35 -10.98 3.68
C LEU A 141 1.66 -9.62 3.05
N PHE A 142 0.64 -8.77 2.90
CA PHE A 142 0.80 -7.39 2.46
C PHE A 142 0.04 -6.45 3.41
N HIS A 143 0.78 -5.88 4.36
CA HIS A 143 0.26 -4.98 5.39
C HIS A 143 0.86 -3.58 5.23
N ILE A 144 0.01 -2.63 4.85
CA ILE A 144 0.37 -1.22 4.67
C ILE A 144 -0.61 -0.32 5.42
N ASN A 145 -1.18 -0.83 6.51
CA ASN A 145 -2.23 -0.16 7.24
C ASN A 145 -1.73 1.16 7.85
N SER A 146 -2.64 2.13 8.02
CA SER A 146 -2.31 3.44 8.65
C SER A 146 -1.17 4.17 7.93
N ASN A 147 -1.32 4.33 6.63
CA ASN A 147 -0.43 5.09 5.75
C ASN A 147 -1.25 6.12 4.95
N ARG A 148 -0.61 6.77 3.98
CA ARG A 148 -1.21 7.75 3.06
C ARG A 148 -1.07 7.30 1.60
N PHE A 149 -1.10 5.99 1.35
CA PHE A 149 -1.14 5.47 -0.02
C PHE A 149 -2.47 5.84 -0.67
N CYS A 150 -2.42 6.25 -1.93
CA CYS A 150 -3.58 6.70 -2.69
C CYS A 150 -3.68 6.01 -4.06
N GLY A 151 -4.78 6.28 -4.75
CA GLY A 151 -5.05 5.71 -6.06
C GLY A 151 -5.82 4.39 -5.99
N ILE A 152 -5.51 3.44 -6.89
CA ILE A 152 -6.18 2.13 -6.94
C ILE A 152 -5.23 0.98 -6.59
N ILE A 153 -5.81 -0.17 -6.20
CA ILE A 153 -5.06 -1.43 -6.11
C ILE A 153 -4.74 -1.93 -7.53
N PRO A 154 -3.47 -2.17 -7.90
CA PRO A 154 -3.08 -2.54 -9.26
C PRO A 154 -3.66 -3.89 -9.70
N LYS A 155 -4.04 -4.01 -10.98
CA LYS A 155 -4.50 -5.28 -11.58
C LYS A 155 -3.44 -6.38 -11.51
N SER A 156 -2.16 -6.01 -11.50
CA SER A 156 -1.03 -6.95 -11.39
C SER A 156 -1.00 -7.74 -10.08
N PHE A 157 -1.79 -7.34 -9.06
CA PHE A 157 -1.97 -8.12 -7.84
C PHE A 157 -2.61 -9.50 -8.11
N SER A 158 -3.23 -9.71 -9.28
CA SER A 158 -3.70 -11.03 -9.73
C SER A 158 -2.57 -12.07 -9.82
N ARG A 159 -1.31 -11.63 -9.96
CA ARG A 159 -0.12 -12.48 -9.99
C ARG A 159 0.32 -12.95 -8.60
N LEU A 160 -0.19 -12.35 -7.53
CA LEU A 160 0.19 -12.66 -6.15
C LEU A 160 -0.60 -13.87 -5.67
N THR A 161 -0.45 -15.02 -6.33
CA THR A 161 -1.32 -16.17 -6.12
C THR A 161 -1.20 -16.81 -4.74
N LEU A 162 -0.11 -16.53 -4.02
CA LEU A 162 0.12 -16.99 -2.65
C LEU A 162 -0.32 -15.98 -1.57
N LEU A 163 -0.85 -14.81 -1.96
CA LEU A 163 -1.24 -13.77 -1.01
C LEU A 163 -2.42 -14.24 -0.17
N TYR A 164 -2.19 -14.27 1.14
CA TYR A 164 -3.09 -14.80 2.16
C TYR A 164 -3.77 -13.68 2.95
N GLU A 165 -3.02 -12.63 3.31
CA GLU A 165 -3.54 -11.44 4.01
C GLU A 165 -3.24 -10.17 3.22
N LEU A 166 -4.29 -9.39 2.98
CA LEU A 166 -4.22 -8.07 2.40
C LEU A 166 -4.85 -7.06 3.35
N ASP A 167 -4.00 -6.26 4.02
CA ASP A 167 -4.42 -5.13 4.84
C ASP A 167 -3.93 -3.82 4.22
N VAL A 168 -4.90 -3.11 3.62
CA VAL A 168 -4.70 -1.76 3.07
C VAL A 168 -5.52 -0.72 3.83
N SER A 169 -5.94 -1.05 5.04
CA SER A 169 -6.83 -0.23 5.84
C SER A 169 -6.20 1.10 6.26
N ASN A 170 -7.03 2.12 6.49
CA ASN A 170 -6.59 3.45 6.91
C ASN A 170 -5.55 4.05 5.94
N ASN A 171 -5.99 4.22 4.70
CA ASN A 171 -5.24 4.82 3.59
C ASN A 171 -6.14 5.79 2.83
N ARG A 172 -5.75 6.18 1.61
CA ARG A 172 -6.46 7.10 0.72
C ARG A 172 -6.79 6.45 -0.62
N PHE A 173 -7.03 5.13 -0.63
CA PHE A 173 -7.42 4.43 -1.85
C PHE A 173 -8.82 4.86 -2.29
N VAL A 174 -9.02 4.99 -3.59
CA VAL A 174 -10.24 5.51 -4.23
C VAL A 174 -10.69 4.59 -5.37
N GLY A 175 -11.86 4.88 -5.95
CA GLY A 175 -12.41 4.15 -7.08
C GLY A 175 -13.26 2.95 -6.66
N PRO A 176 -13.69 2.10 -7.61
CA PRO A 176 -14.60 1.00 -7.31
C PRO A 176 -13.92 -0.07 -6.45
N PHE A 177 -14.73 -0.98 -5.90
CA PHE A 177 -14.23 -2.19 -5.24
C PHE A 177 -13.10 -2.87 -6.06
N PRO A 178 -11.94 -3.21 -5.46
CA PRO A 178 -10.78 -3.72 -6.18
C PRO A 178 -10.99 -5.17 -6.62
N LYS A 179 -11.68 -5.38 -7.76
CA LYS A 179 -12.04 -6.71 -8.29
C LYS A 179 -10.88 -7.70 -8.42
N VAL A 180 -9.64 -7.20 -8.53
CA VAL A 180 -8.43 -8.03 -8.57
C VAL A 180 -8.32 -8.99 -7.38
N VAL A 181 -8.81 -8.62 -6.19
CA VAL A 181 -8.74 -9.48 -4.99
C VAL A 181 -9.55 -10.77 -5.13
N MET A 182 -10.54 -10.79 -6.03
CA MET A 182 -11.32 -12.00 -6.33
C MET A 182 -10.50 -13.03 -7.12
N SER A 183 -9.46 -12.59 -7.84
CA SER A 183 -8.58 -13.46 -8.63
C SER A 183 -7.45 -14.11 -7.83
N ILE A 184 -7.28 -13.73 -6.56
CA ILE A 184 -6.20 -14.21 -5.69
C ILE A 184 -6.71 -15.45 -4.96
N PRO A 185 -6.28 -16.68 -5.33
CA PRO A 185 -6.90 -17.91 -4.85
C PRO A 185 -6.79 -18.07 -3.32
N GLU A 186 -5.59 -17.85 -2.77
CA GLU A 186 -5.27 -18.12 -1.35
C GLU A 186 -5.70 -17.03 -0.37
N LEU A 187 -6.29 -15.92 -0.84
CA LEU A 187 -6.67 -14.80 0.02
C LEU A 187 -7.76 -15.21 1.03
N LYS A 188 -7.46 -15.03 2.32
CA LYS A 188 -8.36 -15.33 3.46
C LYS A 188 -8.69 -14.11 4.33
N TYR A 189 -7.78 -13.15 4.43
CA TYR A 189 -7.98 -11.92 5.19
C TYR A 189 -7.97 -10.71 4.25
N LEU A 190 -9.08 -9.98 4.20
CA LEU A 190 -9.20 -8.76 3.39
C LEU A 190 -9.70 -7.59 4.25
N ASP A 191 -8.83 -6.60 4.45
CA ASP A 191 -9.15 -5.38 5.18
C ASP A 191 -8.98 -4.15 4.28
N LEU A 192 -10.13 -3.56 3.92
CA LEU A 192 -10.23 -2.35 3.10
C LEU A 192 -10.72 -1.15 3.91
N ARG A 193 -10.83 -1.25 5.24
CA ARG A 193 -11.47 -0.23 6.07
C ARG A 193 -10.81 1.14 5.95
N TYR A 194 -11.57 2.20 6.23
CA TYR A 194 -11.03 3.56 6.29
C TYR A 194 -10.28 3.95 5.01
N ASN A 195 -10.98 3.84 3.88
CA ASN A 195 -10.56 4.30 2.56
C ASN A 195 -11.73 5.05 1.90
N ASP A 196 -11.57 5.43 0.64
CA ASP A 196 -12.58 6.12 -0.17
C ASP A 196 -13.05 5.24 -1.34
N PHE A 197 -13.09 3.90 -1.18
CA PHE A 197 -13.67 3.02 -2.20
C PHE A 197 -15.17 3.29 -2.37
N GLU A 198 -15.65 3.28 -3.61
CA GLU A 198 -17.02 3.66 -3.97
C GLU A 198 -17.77 2.60 -4.80
N GLY A 199 -19.06 2.85 -5.03
CA GLY A 199 -19.94 1.98 -5.81
C GLY A 199 -20.36 0.72 -5.04
N CYS A 200 -20.73 -0.34 -5.77
CA CYS A 200 -21.25 -1.56 -5.18
C CYS A 200 -20.13 -2.57 -4.85
N VAL A 201 -20.29 -3.27 -3.72
CA VAL A 201 -19.51 -4.48 -3.43
C VAL A 201 -20.06 -5.63 -4.29
N PRO A 202 -19.23 -6.32 -5.09
CA PRO A 202 -19.70 -7.43 -5.93
C PRO A 202 -20.21 -8.61 -5.10
N ASP A 203 -21.36 -9.16 -5.46
CA ASP A 203 -21.95 -10.32 -4.76
C ASP A 203 -21.03 -11.54 -4.81
N GLU A 204 -20.21 -11.67 -5.87
CA GLU A 204 -19.27 -12.79 -6.01
C GLU A 204 -18.21 -12.82 -4.90
N LEU A 205 -17.96 -11.69 -4.22
CA LEU A 205 -17.06 -11.62 -3.08
C LEU A 205 -17.50 -12.57 -1.95
N PHE A 206 -18.80 -12.70 -1.73
CA PHE A 206 -19.34 -13.55 -0.66
C PHE A 206 -19.30 -15.04 -1.01
N ASN A 207 -19.01 -15.39 -2.26
CA ASN A 207 -18.74 -16.77 -2.68
C ASN A 207 -17.27 -17.16 -2.45
N LYS A 208 -16.40 -16.19 -2.20
CA LYS A 208 -15.00 -16.46 -1.87
C LYS A 208 -14.91 -16.88 -0.40
N GLU A 209 -14.19 -17.95 -0.13
CA GLU A 209 -13.95 -18.44 1.23
C GLU A 209 -12.96 -17.52 1.98
N LEU A 210 -13.42 -16.38 2.46
CA LEU A 210 -12.67 -15.48 3.34
C LEU A 210 -12.95 -15.83 4.81
N ASP A 211 -11.90 -15.78 5.63
CA ASP A 211 -12.01 -15.94 7.08
C ASP A 211 -12.41 -14.61 7.74
N ALA A 212 -11.94 -13.49 7.19
CA ALA A 212 -12.26 -12.15 7.65
C ALA A 212 -12.40 -11.16 6.49
N LEU A 213 -13.47 -10.35 6.55
CA LEU A 213 -13.77 -9.30 5.58
C LEU A 213 -14.14 -8.01 6.30
N PHE A 214 -13.38 -6.95 6.04
CA PHE A 214 -13.64 -5.64 6.64
C PHE A 214 -13.76 -4.54 5.59
N LEU A 215 -14.94 -3.93 5.50
CA LEU A 215 -15.29 -2.94 4.48
C LEU A 215 -15.78 -1.59 5.04
N ASN A 216 -15.95 -1.47 6.37
CA ASN A 216 -16.53 -0.27 6.98
C ASN A 216 -15.66 0.98 6.75
N ASN A 217 -16.29 2.15 6.85
CA ASN A 217 -15.65 3.45 6.61
C ASN A 217 -15.06 3.56 5.19
N ASN A 218 -15.90 3.24 4.20
CA ASN A 218 -15.73 3.52 2.78
C ASN A 218 -16.97 4.26 2.25
N ARG A 219 -17.00 4.55 0.95
CA ARG A 219 -18.14 5.15 0.23
C ARG A 219 -18.93 4.11 -0.57
N PHE A 220 -18.93 2.85 -0.12
CA PHE A 220 -19.73 1.82 -0.76
C PHE A 220 -21.22 2.15 -0.65
N GLU A 221 -21.93 1.99 -1.75
CA GLU A 221 -23.38 2.08 -1.78
C GLU A 221 -23.96 0.77 -1.23
N ASP A 222 -25.07 0.87 -0.49
CA ASP A 222 -25.77 -0.32 0.01
C ASP A 222 -26.17 -1.22 -1.17
N SER A 223 -25.69 -2.46 -1.17
CA SER A 223 -26.28 -3.52 -2.00
C SER A 223 -27.66 -3.89 -1.42
N VAL A 224 -28.65 -3.02 -1.62
CA VAL A 224 -30.06 -3.25 -1.22
C VAL A 224 -30.64 -4.53 -1.85
N ALA A 225 -29.92 -5.20 -2.77
CA ALA A 225 -30.30 -6.48 -3.36
C ALA A 225 -29.92 -7.73 -2.53
N ALA A 226 -29.01 -7.67 -1.54
CA ALA A 226 -28.48 -8.88 -0.90
C ALA A 226 -29.17 -9.27 0.43
N PHE A 227 -29.78 -8.33 1.15
CA PHE A 227 -30.42 -8.61 2.45
C PHE A 227 -31.89 -9.08 2.37
N GLN A 228 -32.42 -9.35 1.18
CA GLN A 228 -33.79 -9.85 0.98
C GLN A 228 -33.89 -11.34 0.59
N ARG A 229 -32.81 -12.12 0.72
CA ARG A 229 -32.84 -13.58 0.47
C ARG A 229 -32.21 -14.39 1.59
N VAL A 230 -32.80 -14.30 2.79
CA VAL A 230 -32.83 -15.40 3.77
C VAL A 230 -34.23 -15.49 4.35
#